data_AF-A0A9D7JEJ9-F1
#
_entry.id   AF-A0A9D7JEJ9-F1
#
_cell.length_a   1.000
_cell.length_b   1.000
_cell.length_c   1.000
_cell.angle_alpha   90.00
_cell.angle_beta   90.00
_cell.angle_gamma   90.00
#
_symmetry.space_group_name_H-M   'P 1'
#
loop_
_entity.id
_entity.type
_entity.pdbx_description
1 polymer ?
#
loop_
_entity_poly.entity_id
_entity_poly.type
_entity_poly.pdbx_seq_one_letter_code
_entity_poly.pdbx_strand_id
1 'polypeptide(L)'
;MRLTAGWVASALLAASLTLVSPAAAGSAAAFNPLGFSEDGRYFAFEEFGVQDGSGFPFASVYIIDVVDDRWAGAPVRVSIEDEAATVVDARTQALAQAGPALESRRLVAPATTVALNGDGEPAGDGSTLSFGRPGYGLAGPQDVATLTITTTLPAYGGPCVTEYGFDPPVGYRLVLDAPSGETVLHDDQTVPASRGCTVAYRIYGIFAPPDWGWTGAAPVAVLSVFTHGFEGPDRRFIALPIKGYP
;
A
#
# COMPACT_ATOMS: atom_id res chain seq x y z
N MET A 1 50.54 4.20 -62.71
CA MET A 1 49.11 4.60 -62.84
C MET A 1 48.24 3.37 -62.63
N ARG A 2 47.61 3.27 -61.46
CA ARG A 2 46.37 2.54 -61.09
C ARG A 2 46.40 2.32 -59.57
N LEU A 3 45.90 3.32 -58.86
CA LEU A 3 45.53 3.27 -57.45
C LEU A 3 44.26 2.41 -57.34
N THR A 4 44.22 1.46 -56.40
CA THR A 4 42.96 0.85 -55.96
C THR A 4 42.88 0.95 -54.44
N ALA A 5 41.73 1.47 -54.01
CA ALA A 5 41.26 1.66 -52.64
C ALA A 5 41.38 0.35 -51.81
N GLY A 6 41.63 0.35 -50.51
CA GLY A 6 41.12 1.25 -49.48
C GLY A 6 40.12 0.47 -48.63
N TRP A 7 40.56 -0.05 -47.47
CA TRP A 7 39.69 -0.53 -46.39
C TRP A 7 40.38 -0.19 -45.06
N VAL A 8 40.15 1.04 -44.58
CA VAL A 8 40.34 1.39 -43.16
C VAL A 8 38.95 1.41 -42.56
N ALA A 9 38.58 0.34 -41.86
CA ALA A 9 37.53 0.35 -40.86
C ALA A 9 37.60 -0.96 -40.09
N SER A 10 38.29 -0.97 -38.97
CA SER A 10 38.20 -2.06 -38.01
C SER A 10 38.12 -1.51 -36.59
N ALA A 11 37.05 -1.92 -35.93
CA ALA A 11 36.87 -2.04 -34.49
C ALA A 11 36.76 -0.75 -33.66
N LEU A 12 35.62 -0.06 -33.78
CA LEU A 12 35.01 0.66 -32.65
C LEU A 12 33.52 0.30 -32.58
N LEU A 13 33.23 -0.94 -32.17
CA LEU A 13 31.89 -1.37 -31.82
C LEU A 13 31.94 -2.37 -30.65
N ALA A 14 32.47 -1.93 -29.52
CA ALA A 14 32.46 -2.73 -28.29
C ALA A 14 32.57 -1.83 -27.07
N ALA A 15 31.44 -1.23 -26.64
CA ALA A 15 31.17 -0.86 -25.24
C ALA A 15 29.86 -0.06 -25.16
N SER A 16 28.74 -0.72 -25.44
CA SER A 16 27.43 -0.28 -24.93
C SER A 16 26.75 -1.49 -24.30
N LEU A 17 27.44 -2.12 -23.34
CA LEU A 17 26.80 -2.89 -22.28
C LEU A 17 26.08 -1.86 -21.41
N THR A 18 24.82 -1.60 -21.74
CA THR A 18 23.91 -0.97 -20.81
C THR A 18 23.97 -1.77 -19.51
N LEU A 19 24.41 -1.12 -18.45
CA LEU A 19 24.20 -1.58 -17.08
C LEU A 19 22.68 -1.59 -16.86
N VAL A 20 22.03 -2.68 -17.25
CA VAL A 20 20.70 -2.99 -16.73
C VAL A 20 20.97 -3.40 -15.30
N SER A 21 20.93 -2.42 -14.39
CA SER A 21 20.74 -2.73 -12.98
C SER A 21 19.56 -3.70 -12.90
N PRO A 22 19.66 -4.83 -12.19
CA PRO A 22 18.45 -5.59 -11.88
C PRO A 22 17.52 -4.59 -11.20
N ALA A 23 16.41 -4.27 -11.88
CA ALA A 23 15.33 -3.61 -11.20
C ALA A 23 14.94 -4.58 -10.08
N ALA A 24 15.06 -4.17 -8.83
CA ALA A 24 14.52 -4.95 -7.72
C ALA A 24 12.99 -4.91 -7.87
N ALA A 25 12.46 -5.74 -8.74
CA ALA A 25 11.09 -5.66 -9.22
C ALA A 25 10.19 -6.61 -8.43
N GLY A 26 10.20 -6.49 -7.09
CA GLY A 26 9.09 -7.03 -6.31
C GLY A 26 7.77 -6.41 -6.80
N SER A 27 6.65 -7.12 -6.64
CA SER A 27 5.33 -6.67 -7.06
C SER A 27 4.93 -5.45 -6.23
N ALA A 28 5.27 -4.25 -6.71
CA ALA A 28 4.98 -3.00 -6.03
C ALA A 28 3.56 -2.54 -6.38
N ALA A 29 2.57 -2.96 -5.59
CA ALA A 29 1.20 -2.50 -5.80
C ALA A 29 1.12 -0.96 -5.68
N ALA A 30 0.33 -0.36 -6.56
CA ALA A 30 -0.18 1.00 -6.42
C ALA A 30 -1.46 0.99 -5.58
N PHE A 31 -1.74 2.11 -4.91
CA PHE A 31 -2.92 2.30 -4.07
C PHE A 31 -3.88 3.31 -4.70
N ASN A 32 -5.18 3.04 -4.61
CA ASN A 32 -6.23 3.97 -5.00
C ASN A 32 -7.38 3.92 -3.98
N PRO A 33 -7.65 5.00 -3.22
CA PRO A 33 -8.78 5.02 -2.32
C PRO A 33 -10.07 5.18 -3.13
N LEU A 34 -11.06 4.31 -2.88
CA LEU A 34 -12.35 4.34 -3.60
C LEU A 34 -13.36 5.25 -2.91
N GLY A 35 -13.26 5.42 -1.59
CA GLY A 35 -14.09 6.36 -0.85
C GLY A 35 -14.56 5.84 0.50
N PHE A 36 -15.50 6.58 1.08
CA PHE A 36 -16.17 6.28 2.33
C PHE A 36 -17.69 6.16 2.11
N SER A 37 -18.35 5.44 3.02
CA SER A 37 -19.80 5.56 3.13
C SER A 37 -20.17 6.96 3.65
N GLU A 38 -21.38 7.43 3.33
CA GLU A 38 -21.87 8.76 3.74
C GLU A 38 -21.80 8.98 5.27
N ASP A 39 -21.95 7.91 6.05
CA ASP A 39 -21.85 7.91 7.52
C ASP A 39 -20.42 7.67 8.05
N GLY A 40 -19.43 7.54 7.16
CA GLY A 40 -18.03 7.26 7.50
C GLY A 40 -17.77 5.84 8.03
N ARG A 41 -18.78 4.97 8.09
CA ARG A 41 -18.65 3.62 8.65
C ARG A 41 -17.78 2.71 7.80
N TYR A 42 -17.85 2.82 6.47
CA TYR A 42 -17.10 1.98 5.55
C TYR A 42 -16.03 2.80 4.84
N PHE A 43 -14.86 2.21 4.68
CA PHE A 43 -13.80 2.70 3.81
C PHE A 43 -13.49 1.64 2.76
N ALA A 44 -13.37 2.04 1.50
CA ALA A 44 -12.95 1.14 0.44
C ALA A 44 -11.72 1.67 -0.28
N PHE A 45 -10.87 0.74 -0.69
CA PHE A 45 -9.69 1.02 -1.50
C PHE A 45 -9.42 -0.11 -2.48
N GLU A 46 -8.61 0.20 -3.46
CA GLU A 46 -8.10 -0.70 -4.47
C GLU A 46 -6.58 -0.72 -4.39
N GLU A 47 -6.00 -1.90 -4.59
CA GLU A 47 -4.58 -2.04 -4.92
C GLU A 47 -4.44 -2.75 -6.27
N PHE A 48 -3.44 -2.37 -7.06
CA PHE A 48 -3.26 -2.92 -8.40
C PHE A 48 -1.81 -2.84 -8.86
N GLY A 49 -1.46 -3.65 -9.85
CA GLY A 49 -0.12 -3.63 -10.42
C GLY A 49 0.12 -4.83 -11.32
N VAL A 50 1.39 -5.17 -11.46
CA VAL A 50 1.87 -6.34 -12.19
C VAL A 50 2.53 -7.30 -11.19
N GLN A 51 2.25 -8.59 -11.31
CA GLN A 51 2.88 -9.60 -10.48
C GLN A 51 4.34 -9.79 -10.86
N ASP A 52 5.19 -9.87 -9.84
CA ASP A 52 6.58 -10.30 -10.00
C ASP A 52 6.62 -11.75 -10.49
N GLY A 53 7.63 -12.09 -11.28
CA GLY A 53 7.84 -13.40 -11.90
C GLY A 53 6.93 -13.70 -13.10
N SER A 54 5.60 -13.54 -12.96
CA SER A 54 4.64 -13.89 -14.04
C SER A 54 4.37 -12.76 -15.04
N GLY A 55 4.50 -11.51 -14.61
CA GLY A 55 4.13 -10.35 -15.45
C GLY A 55 2.62 -10.14 -15.62
N PHE A 56 1.78 -10.89 -14.92
CA PHE A 56 0.32 -10.78 -15.05
C PHE A 56 -0.24 -9.57 -14.29
N PRO A 57 -1.17 -8.80 -14.88
CA PRO A 57 -1.83 -7.71 -14.20
C PRO A 57 -2.80 -8.23 -13.12
N PHE A 58 -2.87 -7.51 -12.02
CA PHE A 58 -3.79 -7.79 -10.93
C PHE A 58 -4.44 -6.52 -10.38
N ALA A 59 -5.60 -6.69 -9.76
CA ALA A 59 -6.26 -5.69 -8.95
C ALA A 59 -7.07 -6.35 -7.83
N SER A 60 -7.09 -5.74 -6.65
CA SER A 60 -7.89 -6.17 -5.53
C SER A 60 -8.67 -5.00 -4.95
N VAL A 61 -9.93 -5.24 -4.57
CA VAL A 61 -10.80 -4.26 -3.93
C VAL A 61 -11.14 -4.72 -2.52
N TYR A 62 -10.97 -3.79 -1.60
CA TYR A 62 -11.09 -3.97 -0.16
C TYR A 62 -12.19 -3.06 0.38
N ILE A 63 -12.99 -3.57 1.31
CA ILE A 63 -13.95 -2.77 2.06
C ILE A 63 -13.77 -3.09 3.55
N ILE A 64 -13.58 -2.05 4.35
CA ILE A 64 -13.35 -2.13 5.79
C ILE A 64 -14.51 -1.45 6.52
N ASP A 65 -15.05 -2.10 7.54
CA ASP A 65 -15.90 -1.46 8.55
C ASP A 65 -14.97 -0.76 9.55
N VAL A 66 -14.96 0.57 9.50
CA VAL A 66 -14.09 1.45 10.27
C VAL A 66 -14.44 1.41 11.76
N VAL A 67 -15.71 1.19 12.09
CA VAL A 67 -16.18 1.13 13.47
C VAL A 67 -15.73 -0.18 14.12
N ASP A 68 -16.02 -1.30 13.44
CA ASP A 68 -15.73 -2.64 13.95
C ASP A 68 -14.26 -3.06 13.73
N ASP A 69 -13.48 -2.30 12.95
CA ASP A 69 -12.11 -2.63 12.54
C ASP A 69 -11.99 -4.04 11.95
N ARG A 70 -12.76 -4.27 10.89
CA ARG A 70 -12.77 -5.55 10.18
C ARG A 70 -13.16 -5.41 8.72
N TRP A 71 -12.89 -6.45 7.98
CA TRP A 71 -13.34 -6.62 6.62
C TRP A 71 -14.86 -6.62 6.55
N ALA A 72 -15.44 -5.76 5.72
CA ALA A 72 -16.87 -5.70 5.47
C ALA A 72 -17.26 -6.66 4.32
N GLY A 73 -16.83 -7.92 4.42
CA GLY A 73 -16.95 -8.93 3.37
C GLY A 73 -15.59 -9.43 2.88
N ALA A 74 -15.60 -10.47 2.04
CA ALA A 74 -14.36 -10.95 1.43
C ALA A 74 -13.84 -9.93 0.40
N PRO A 75 -12.53 -9.69 0.32
CA PRO A 75 -11.95 -8.91 -0.78
C PRO A 75 -12.24 -9.55 -2.12
N VAL A 76 -12.46 -8.70 -3.11
CA VAL A 76 -12.39 -9.09 -4.52
C VAL A 76 -10.93 -9.09 -4.93
N ARG A 77 -10.46 -10.16 -5.55
CA ARG A 77 -9.09 -10.26 -6.08
C ARG A 77 -9.15 -10.80 -7.50
N VAL A 78 -8.56 -10.07 -8.43
CA VAL A 78 -8.49 -10.41 -9.85
C VAL A 78 -7.02 -10.46 -10.26
N SER A 79 -6.64 -11.55 -10.91
CA SER A 79 -5.40 -11.72 -11.65
C SER A 79 -5.78 -12.24 -13.04
N ILE A 80 -5.27 -11.61 -14.10
CA ILE A 80 -5.56 -12.04 -15.47
C ILE A 80 -4.31 -12.72 -16.02
N GLU A 81 -4.37 -14.04 -16.18
CA GLU A 81 -3.28 -14.87 -16.72
C GLU A 81 -3.24 -14.79 -18.26
N ASP A 82 -3.05 -13.56 -18.76
CA ASP A 82 -2.92 -13.25 -20.17
C ASP A 82 -1.89 -12.12 -20.33
N GLU A 83 -0.81 -12.38 -21.06
CA GLU A 83 0.26 -11.41 -21.31
C GLU A 83 -0.21 -10.20 -22.14
N ALA A 84 -1.32 -10.33 -22.86
CA ALA A 84 -1.93 -9.23 -23.60
C ALA A 84 -2.83 -8.36 -22.73
N ALA A 85 -3.23 -8.83 -21.53
CA ALA A 85 -4.08 -8.08 -20.63
C ALA A 85 -3.31 -6.94 -19.95
N THR A 86 -4.03 -5.87 -19.64
CA THR A 86 -3.46 -4.69 -19.00
C THR A 86 -3.90 -4.58 -17.54
N VAL A 87 -3.18 -3.75 -16.78
CA VAL A 87 -3.60 -3.35 -15.43
C VAL A 87 -5.00 -2.74 -15.45
N VAL A 88 -5.35 -1.97 -16.48
CA VAL A 88 -6.68 -1.36 -16.61
C VAL A 88 -7.78 -2.42 -16.73
N ASP A 89 -7.52 -3.52 -17.43
CA ASP A 89 -8.47 -4.63 -17.56
C ASP A 89 -8.72 -5.29 -16.20
N ALA A 90 -7.65 -5.59 -15.45
CA ALA A 90 -7.75 -6.17 -14.11
C ALA A 90 -8.53 -5.25 -13.14
N ARG A 91 -8.23 -3.95 -13.15
CA ARG A 91 -8.94 -2.94 -12.34
C ARG A 91 -10.42 -2.84 -12.70
N THR A 92 -10.74 -2.79 -13.99
CA THR A 92 -12.12 -2.73 -14.47
C THR A 92 -12.91 -3.95 -14.03
N GLN A 93 -12.32 -5.14 -14.16
CA GLN A 93 -12.95 -6.39 -13.74
C GLN A 93 -13.12 -6.46 -12.21
N ALA A 94 -12.13 -6.04 -11.43
CA ALA A 94 -12.22 -6.02 -9.97
C ALA A 94 -13.30 -5.04 -9.47
N LEU A 95 -13.35 -3.83 -10.02
CA LEU A 95 -14.38 -2.84 -9.70
C LEU A 95 -15.78 -3.32 -10.10
N ALA A 96 -15.93 -3.95 -11.26
CA ALA A 96 -17.21 -4.52 -11.69
C ALA A 96 -17.70 -5.62 -10.71
N GLN A 97 -16.81 -6.49 -10.25
CA GLN A 97 -17.14 -7.53 -9.26
C GLN A 97 -17.44 -6.94 -7.87
N ALA A 98 -16.75 -5.87 -7.47
CA ALA A 98 -16.96 -5.21 -6.19
C ALA A 98 -18.20 -4.29 -6.17
N GLY A 99 -18.66 -3.82 -7.33
CA GLY A 99 -19.74 -2.84 -7.50
C GLY A 99 -20.96 -3.05 -6.59
N PRO A 100 -21.59 -4.24 -6.58
CA PRO A 100 -22.74 -4.51 -5.71
C PRO A 100 -22.44 -4.34 -4.20
N ALA A 101 -21.22 -4.69 -3.76
CA ALA A 101 -20.80 -4.52 -2.37
C ALA A 101 -20.52 -3.05 -2.02
N LEU A 102 -19.97 -2.29 -2.97
CA LEU A 102 -19.73 -0.84 -2.84
C LEU A 102 -21.07 -0.07 -2.76
N GLU A 103 -22.00 -0.37 -3.66
CA GLU A 103 -23.33 0.25 -3.74
C GLU A 103 -24.18 -0.04 -2.50
N SER A 104 -24.26 -1.31 -2.08
CA SER A 104 -25.03 -1.71 -0.89
C SER A 104 -24.56 -1.04 0.42
N ARG A 105 -23.30 -0.60 0.47
CA ARG A 105 -22.70 0.13 1.60
C ARG A 105 -22.70 1.64 1.41
N ARG A 106 -23.23 2.13 0.28
CA ARG A 106 -23.30 3.56 -0.06
C ARG A 106 -21.94 4.25 0.00
N LEU A 107 -20.90 3.62 -0.56
CA LEU A 107 -19.56 4.20 -0.71
C LEU A 107 -19.56 5.31 -1.78
N VAL A 108 -20.10 6.47 -1.41
CA VAL A 108 -20.36 7.61 -2.30
C VAL A 108 -19.56 8.86 -1.93
N ALA A 109 -18.99 8.91 -0.73
CA ALA A 109 -18.15 10.03 -0.31
C ALA A 109 -16.71 9.80 -0.79
N PRO A 110 -16.05 10.81 -1.38
CA PRO A 110 -14.67 10.66 -1.81
C PRO A 110 -13.74 10.52 -0.59
N ALA A 111 -12.62 9.83 -0.77
CA ALA A 111 -11.56 9.79 0.22
C ALA A 111 -10.55 10.89 -0.07
N THR A 112 -10.29 11.75 0.91
CA THR A 112 -9.27 12.78 0.85
C THR A 112 -7.98 12.26 1.46
N THR A 113 -6.86 12.46 0.76
CA THR A 113 -5.53 12.25 1.33
C THR A 113 -5.24 13.35 2.35
N VAL A 114 -5.15 13.00 3.63
CA VAL A 114 -4.86 13.93 4.74
C VAL A 114 -3.36 14.14 4.90
N ALA A 115 -2.59 13.06 4.83
CA ALA A 115 -1.13 13.05 4.88
C ALA A 115 -0.61 11.84 4.13
N LEU A 116 0.60 11.91 3.57
CA LEU A 116 1.15 10.84 2.73
C LEU A 116 2.67 10.77 2.88
N ASN A 117 3.19 9.55 3.09
CA ASN A 117 4.58 9.21 2.79
C ASN A 117 4.62 8.72 1.34
N GLY A 118 4.64 9.67 0.40
CA GLY A 118 4.59 9.35 -1.02
C GLY A 118 5.83 8.58 -1.48
N ASP A 119 5.67 7.68 -2.45
CA ASP A 119 6.78 6.86 -2.96
C ASP A 119 7.93 7.67 -3.57
N GLY A 120 7.66 8.90 -4.00
CA GLY A 120 8.65 9.83 -4.54
C GLY A 120 9.22 10.82 -3.51
N GLU A 121 8.80 10.75 -2.25
CA GLU A 121 9.29 11.66 -1.20
C GLU A 121 10.70 11.23 -0.76
N PRO A 122 11.72 12.09 -0.91
CA PRO A 122 13.11 11.73 -0.62
C PRO A 122 13.44 11.61 0.88
N ALA A 123 12.46 11.78 1.77
CA ALA A 123 12.65 11.81 3.22
C ALA A 123 11.93 10.65 3.95
N GLY A 124 12.62 10.08 4.95
CA GLY A 124 12.07 9.11 5.90
C GLY A 124 12.15 7.64 5.45
N ASP A 125 12.10 6.73 6.41
CA ASP A 125 11.98 5.28 6.20
C ASP A 125 10.51 4.82 6.18
N GLY A 126 9.57 5.76 6.21
CA GLY A 126 8.12 5.53 6.30
C GLY A 126 7.66 5.04 7.68
N SER A 127 8.49 5.13 8.71
CA SER A 127 8.14 4.69 10.07
C SER A 127 7.25 5.69 10.84
N THR A 128 7.19 6.95 10.40
CA THR A 128 6.37 7.99 11.05
C THR A 128 5.54 8.78 10.04
N LEU A 129 4.42 9.34 10.50
CA LEU A 129 3.61 10.28 9.73
C LEU A 129 2.82 11.19 10.66
N SER A 130 3.04 12.50 10.56
CA SER A 130 2.24 13.51 11.27
C SER A 130 1.08 13.99 10.42
N PHE A 131 -0.09 14.16 11.03
CA PHE A 131 -1.31 14.61 10.38
C PHE A 131 -2.17 15.41 11.37
N GLY A 132 -3.12 16.19 10.86
CA GLY A 132 -4.03 16.97 11.70
C GLY A 132 -5.30 17.36 10.94
N ARG A 133 -6.33 17.80 11.66
CA ARG A 133 -7.55 18.33 11.06
C ARG A 133 -7.22 19.56 10.22
N PRO A 134 -7.72 19.69 8.99
CA PRO A 134 -7.44 20.86 8.15
C PRO A 134 -7.78 22.17 8.86
N GLY A 135 -6.86 23.13 8.83
CA GLY A 135 -7.09 24.48 9.33
C GLY A 135 -8.00 25.30 8.40
N TYR A 136 -8.48 26.44 8.89
CA TYR A 136 -9.28 27.37 8.09
C TYR A 136 -8.39 28.32 7.27
N GLY A 137 -8.66 28.43 5.97
CA GLY A 137 -7.96 29.37 5.09
C GLY A 137 -6.46 29.06 4.98
N LEU A 138 -5.62 29.96 5.50
CA LEU A 138 -4.16 29.82 5.52
C LEU A 138 -3.62 29.24 6.85
N ALA A 139 -4.49 28.88 7.79
CA ALA A 139 -4.06 28.28 9.05
C ALA A 139 -3.52 26.85 8.82
N GLY A 140 -2.51 26.48 9.61
CA GLY A 140 -2.01 25.11 9.63
C GLY A 140 -2.99 24.10 10.23
N PRO A 141 -2.69 22.79 10.16
CA PRO A 141 -3.52 21.76 10.74
C PRO A 141 -3.71 21.94 12.26
N GLN A 142 -4.90 21.57 12.75
CA GLN A 142 -5.26 21.52 14.16
C GLN A 142 -5.12 20.09 14.69
N ASP A 143 -4.98 19.97 16.01
CA ASP A 143 -4.88 18.69 16.73
C ASP A 143 -3.87 17.73 16.08
N VAL A 144 -2.68 18.26 15.81
CA VAL A 144 -1.62 17.49 15.15
C VAL A 144 -1.30 16.27 15.99
N ALA A 145 -1.36 15.10 15.36
CA ALA A 145 -0.97 13.83 15.93
C ALA A 145 0.11 13.18 15.04
N THR A 146 0.89 12.27 15.63
CA THR A 146 1.92 11.52 14.94
C THR A 146 1.67 10.04 15.08
N LEU A 147 1.63 9.33 13.96
CA LEU A 147 1.71 7.87 13.95
C LEU A 147 3.16 7.44 13.90
N THR A 148 3.48 6.41 14.69
CA THR A 148 4.77 5.70 14.63
C THR A 148 4.49 4.21 14.47
N ILE A 149 5.10 3.61 13.46
CA ILE A 149 5.12 2.16 13.26
C ILE A 149 6.49 1.61 13.63
N THR A 150 6.50 0.56 14.44
CA THR A 150 7.72 -0.15 14.85
C THR A 150 7.60 -1.62 14.48
N THR A 151 8.62 -2.15 13.81
CA THR A 151 8.71 -3.58 13.49
C THR A 151 8.89 -4.40 14.78
N THR A 152 8.13 -5.48 14.91
CA THR A 152 8.20 -6.40 16.05
C THR A 152 8.48 -7.84 15.58
N LEU A 153 8.87 -8.71 16.52
CA LEU A 153 9.05 -10.14 16.28
C LEU A 153 8.04 -10.93 17.13
N PRO A 154 6.76 -10.96 16.72
CA PRO A 154 5.72 -11.67 17.46
C PRO A 154 5.84 -13.20 17.26
N ALA A 155 4.98 -13.95 17.94
CA ALA A 155 4.92 -15.39 17.74
C ALA A 155 4.50 -15.75 16.30
N TYR A 156 5.14 -16.77 15.72
CA TYR A 156 4.88 -17.24 14.38
C TYR A 156 4.90 -18.77 14.32
N GLY A 157 3.94 -19.36 13.62
CA GLY A 157 3.79 -20.81 13.47
C GLY A 157 3.43 -21.27 12.06
N GLY A 158 3.65 -20.42 11.05
CA GLY A 158 3.34 -20.74 9.66
C GLY A 158 4.56 -21.26 8.85
N PRO A 159 4.41 -21.42 7.52
CA PRO A 159 5.37 -22.12 6.67
C PRO A 159 6.65 -21.33 6.35
N CYS A 160 6.73 -20.03 6.63
CA CYS A 160 7.83 -19.17 6.14
C CYS A 160 9.22 -19.70 6.54
N VAL A 161 9.37 -20.13 7.80
CA VAL A 161 10.66 -20.63 8.29
C VAL A 161 10.86 -22.10 7.93
N THR A 162 9.87 -22.94 8.24
CA THR A 162 10.03 -24.41 8.18
C THR A 162 9.91 -24.98 6.78
N GLU A 163 9.14 -24.36 5.90
CA GLU A 163 8.90 -24.86 4.54
C GLU A 163 9.66 -24.05 3.49
N TYR A 164 9.74 -22.72 3.66
CA TYR A 164 10.36 -21.84 2.66
C TYR A 164 11.79 -21.42 3.02
N GLY A 165 12.25 -21.67 4.24
CA GLY A 165 13.61 -21.32 4.68
C GLY A 165 13.86 -19.81 4.79
N PHE A 166 12.80 -19.00 4.89
CA PHE A 166 12.89 -17.56 5.13
C PHE A 166 13.10 -17.25 6.62
N ASP A 167 13.49 -16.00 6.89
CA ASP A 167 13.47 -15.49 8.26
C ASP A 167 12.04 -15.47 8.83
N PRO A 168 11.87 -15.53 10.16
CA PRO A 168 10.57 -15.37 10.79
C PRO A 168 9.92 -14.05 10.34
N PRO A 169 8.65 -14.07 9.92
CA PRO A 169 7.99 -12.86 9.46
C PRO A 169 7.84 -11.87 10.61
N VAL A 170 8.06 -10.60 10.29
CA VAL A 170 7.95 -9.52 11.27
C VAL A 170 6.49 -9.11 11.46
N GLY A 171 6.14 -8.68 12.67
CA GLY A 171 4.90 -7.98 12.97
C GLY A 171 5.12 -6.46 13.03
N TYR A 172 4.10 -5.74 13.46
CA TYR A 172 4.23 -4.33 13.78
C TYR A 172 3.46 -3.93 15.04
N ARG A 173 3.94 -2.85 15.66
CA ARG A 173 3.21 -2.05 16.63
C ARG A 173 2.97 -0.66 16.04
N LEU A 174 1.75 -0.18 16.08
CA LEU A 174 1.34 1.15 15.63
C LEU A 174 0.86 1.97 16.82
N VAL A 175 1.47 3.14 17.01
CA VAL A 175 1.19 4.06 18.11
C VAL A 175 0.77 5.41 17.54
N LEU A 176 -0.30 5.97 18.11
CA LEU A 176 -0.76 7.34 17.88
C LEU A 176 -0.36 8.21 19.07
N ASP A 177 0.49 9.20 18.83
CA ASP A 177 0.76 10.28 19.77
C ASP A 177 -0.12 11.48 19.40
N ALA A 178 -1.17 11.72 20.18
CA ALA A 178 -2.15 12.78 19.98
C ALA A 178 -2.17 13.74 21.17
N PRO A 179 -2.75 14.96 21.04
CA PRO A 179 -2.88 15.89 22.17
C PRO A 179 -3.64 15.32 23.38
N SER A 180 -4.52 14.33 23.15
CA SER A 180 -5.24 13.59 24.20
C SER A 180 -4.37 12.57 24.95
N GLY A 181 -3.19 12.25 24.43
CA GLY A 181 -2.25 11.27 24.95
C GLY A 181 -1.87 10.21 23.92
N GLU A 182 -0.93 9.36 24.31
CA GLU A 182 -0.47 8.24 23.50
C GLU A 182 -1.48 7.07 23.54
N THR A 183 -1.78 6.49 22.38
CA THR A 183 -2.64 5.32 22.23
C THR A 183 -1.97 4.28 21.34
N VAL A 184 -1.90 3.03 21.80
CA VAL A 184 -1.51 1.89 20.96
C VAL A 184 -2.72 1.48 20.11
N LEU A 185 -2.63 1.69 18.80
CA LEU A 185 -3.71 1.37 17.87
C LEU A 185 -3.69 -0.12 17.50
N HIS A 186 -2.49 -0.69 17.36
CA HIS A 186 -2.32 -2.09 16.99
C HIS A 186 -0.99 -2.61 17.53
N ASP A 187 -0.96 -3.86 17.99
CA ASP A 187 0.27 -4.53 18.42
C ASP A 187 0.16 -6.04 18.14
N ASP A 188 0.91 -6.52 17.15
CA ASP A 188 0.90 -7.92 16.79
C ASP A 188 1.38 -8.82 17.92
N GLN A 189 0.51 -9.71 18.36
CA GLN A 189 0.90 -10.85 19.20
C GLN A 189 1.28 -12.07 18.35
N THR A 190 0.71 -12.15 17.13
CA THR A 190 1.04 -13.15 16.09
C THR A 190 0.92 -12.50 14.72
N VAL A 191 1.69 -12.96 13.73
CA VAL A 191 1.45 -12.59 12.31
C VAL A 191 0.38 -13.52 11.72
N PRO A 192 -0.81 -13.00 11.33
CA PRO A 192 -1.85 -13.74 10.64
C PRO A 192 -1.35 -14.28 9.30
N ALA A 193 -1.80 -15.49 8.96
CA ALA A 193 -1.46 -16.14 7.68
C ALA A 193 -1.79 -15.27 6.45
N SER A 194 -2.84 -14.45 6.53
CA SER A 194 -3.24 -13.54 5.44
C SER A 194 -2.20 -12.46 5.10
N ARG A 195 -1.21 -12.22 5.98
CA ARG A 195 -0.11 -11.29 5.72
C ARG A 195 1.10 -11.94 5.06
N GLY A 196 1.15 -13.27 4.96
CA GLY A 196 2.27 -13.98 4.33
C GLY A 196 3.58 -13.84 5.10
N CYS A 197 4.70 -13.98 4.39
CA CYS A 197 6.05 -13.87 4.96
C CYS A 197 6.51 -12.41 4.98
N THR A 198 6.01 -11.63 5.94
CA THR A 198 6.27 -10.18 6.04
C THR A 198 7.70 -9.86 6.45
N VAL A 199 8.30 -8.88 5.78
CA VAL A 199 9.66 -8.39 6.02
C VAL A 199 9.71 -6.96 6.53
N ALA A 200 8.69 -6.14 6.25
CA ALA A 200 8.60 -4.77 6.74
C ALA A 200 7.16 -4.24 6.67
N TYR A 201 6.91 -3.17 7.43
CA TYR A 201 5.72 -2.33 7.30
C TYR A 201 6.14 -0.87 7.25
N ARG A 202 5.39 -0.05 6.50
CA ARG A 202 5.55 1.40 6.46
C ARG A 202 4.19 2.09 6.46
N ILE A 203 4.09 3.26 7.06
CA ILE A 203 2.89 4.10 6.93
C ILE A 203 2.90 4.67 5.51
N TYR A 204 1.86 4.37 4.73
CA TYR A 204 1.69 4.92 3.39
C TYR A 204 1.00 6.29 3.44
N GLY A 205 -0.13 6.39 4.16
CA GLY A 205 -0.87 7.64 4.25
C GLY A 205 -2.08 7.57 5.16
N ILE A 206 -2.68 8.73 5.37
CA ILE A 206 -3.92 8.92 6.14
C ILE A 206 -5.01 9.39 5.20
N PHE A 207 -6.16 8.73 5.25
CA PHE A 207 -7.31 9.02 4.40
C PHE A 207 -8.54 9.27 5.26
N ALA A 208 -9.38 10.22 4.86
CA ALA A 208 -10.60 10.55 5.57
C ALA A 208 -11.68 11.09 4.61
N PRO A 209 -12.97 11.08 4.99
CA PRO A 209 -14.00 11.84 4.27
C PRO A 209 -13.64 13.34 4.20
N PRO A 210 -14.13 14.12 3.21
CA PRO A 210 -13.75 15.53 3.06
C PRO A 210 -14.12 16.41 4.26
N ASP A 211 -15.19 16.04 4.96
CA ASP A 211 -15.78 16.76 6.09
C ASP A 211 -15.40 16.16 7.46
N TRP A 212 -14.44 15.23 7.50
CA TRP A 212 -14.03 14.50 8.70
C TRP A 212 -13.70 15.40 9.90
N GLY A 213 -13.09 16.57 9.64
CA GLY A 213 -12.73 17.55 10.67
C GLY A 213 -13.94 18.16 11.40
N TRP A 214 -15.15 18.01 10.85
CA TRP A 214 -16.41 18.54 11.40
C TRP A 214 -17.41 17.47 11.78
N THR A 215 -17.35 16.29 11.15
CA THR A 215 -18.28 15.18 11.42
C THR A 215 -17.82 14.25 12.54
N GLY A 216 -16.55 14.34 12.95
CA GLY A 216 -15.94 13.40 13.89
C GLY A 216 -15.73 12.01 13.28
N ALA A 217 -15.74 11.89 11.95
CA ALA A 217 -15.42 10.66 11.26
C ALA A 217 -13.96 10.28 11.52
N ALA A 218 -13.74 9.03 11.91
CA ALA A 218 -12.39 8.54 12.18
C ALA A 218 -11.57 8.46 10.87
N PRO A 219 -10.37 9.06 10.82
CA PRO A 219 -9.46 8.85 9.70
C PRO A 219 -8.96 7.39 9.70
N VAL A 220 -8.50 6.94 8.53
CA VAL A 220 -7.95 5.59 8.32
C VAL A 220 -6.48 5.72 7.95
N ALA A 221 -5.62 5.00 8.69
CA ALA A 221 -4.24 4.81 8.32
C ALA A 221 -4.13 3.68 7.30
N VAL A 222 -3.43 3.92 6.20
CA VAL A 222 -3.06 2.89 5.23
C VAL A 222 -1.59 2.57 5.43
N LEU A 223 -1.29 1.28 5.55
CA LEU A 223 0.07 0.77 5.75
C LEU A 223 0.48 -0.05 4.52
N SER A 224 1.69 0.19 4.04
CA SER A 224 2.38 -0.71 3.13
C SER A 224 2.83 -1.94 3.91
N VAL A 225 2.46 -3.13 3.43
CA VAL A 225 2.94 -4.43 3.91
C VAL A 225 3.93 -4.96 2.88
N PHE A 226 5.16 -5.22 3.29
CA PHE A 226 6.18 -5.83 2.45
C PHE A 226 6.33 -7.30 2.81
N THR A 227 6.23 -8.18 1.83
CA THR A 227 6.42 -9.62 1.97
C THR A 227 7.56 -10.11 1.11
N HIS A 228 8.15 -11.25 1.43
CA HIS A 228 9.05 -11.94 0.50
C HIS A 228 8.36 -12.11 -0.87
N GLY A 229 9.01 -11.61 -1.92
CA GLY A 229 8.65 -11.82 -3.33
C GLY A 229 9.79 -12.53 -4.07
N PHE A 230 9.72 -12.61 -5.40
CA PHE A 230 10.64 -13.41 -6.20
C PHE A 230 11.97 -12.68 -6.46
N GLU A 231 11.92 -11.45 -6.97
CA GLU A 231 13.09 -10.59 -7.24
C GLU A 231 13.34 -9.54 -6.15
N GLY A 232 12.35 -9.30 -5.30
CA GLY A 232 12.42 -8.37 -4.18
C GLY A 232 11.15 -8.43 -3.34
N PRO A 233 11.01 -7.60 -2.29
CA PRO A 233 9.80 -7.61 -1.49
C PRO A 233 8.58 -7.15 -2.29
N ASP A 234 7.53 -7.96 -2.29
CA ASP A 234 6.21 -7.56 -2.80
C ASP A 234 5.58 -6.56 -1.84
N ARG A 235 4.92 -5.54 -2.38
CA ARG A 235 4.18 -4.55 -1.60
C ARG A 235 2.68 -4.71 -1.79
N ARG A 236 1.95 -4.78 -0.68
CA ARG A 236 0.47 -4.75 -0.60
C ARG A 236 0.04 -3.72 0.44
N PHE A 237 -1.25 -3.46 0.55
CA PHE A 237 -1.79 -2.50 1.52
C PHE A 237 -2.77 -3.11 2.50
N ILE A 238 -2.74 -2.61 3.73
CA ILE A 238 -3.79 -2.81 4.74
C ILE A 238 -4.24 -1.44 5.23
N ALA A 239 -5.47 -1.36 5.74
CA ALA A 239 -5.98 -0.15 6.36
C ALA A 239 -6.41 -0.42 7.79
N LEU A 240 -6.18 0.56 8.67
CA LEU A 240 -6.49 0.52 10.09
C LEU A 240 -7.21 1.82 10.49
N PRO A 241 -8.41 1.75 11.09
CA PRO A 241 -9.08 2.90 11.68
C PRO A 241 -8.25 3.55 12.78
N ILE A 242 -8.13 4.87 12.77
CA ILE A 242 -7.44 5.63 13.82
C ILE A 242 -8.46 6.01 14.88
N LYS A 243 -8.63 5.14 15.88
CA LYS A 243 -9.50 5.39 17.04
C LYS A 243 -8.79 6.30 18.05
N GLY A 244 -9.53 7.19 18.71
CA GLY A 244 -8.99 8.07 19.75
C GLY A 244 -8.31 9.35 19.26
N TYR A 245 -8.35 9.62 17.95
CA TYR A 245 -8.04 10.95 17.42
C TYR A 245 -9.18 11.93 17.82
N PRO A 246 -8.85 13.15 18.29
CA PRO A 246 -9.82 14.13 18.80
C PRO A 246 -10.79 14.71 17.76
#